data_AF-U1Q6M3-F1
#
_entry.id   AF-U1Q6M3-F1
#
_cell.length_a   1.000
_cell.length_b   1.000
_cell.length_c   1.000
_cell.angle_alpha   90.00
_cell.angle_beta   90.00
_cell.angle_gamma   90.00
#
_symmetry.space_group_name_H-M   'P 1'
#
loop_
_entity.id
_entity.type
_entity.pdbx_description
1 polymer ?
#
loop_
_entity_poly.entity_id
_entity_poly.type
_entity_poly.pdbx_seq_one_letter_code
_entity_poly.pdbx_strand_id
1 'polypeptide(L)'
;MAHTTPESSDGVRDTTEGCHRRNCDEPATFVATERYQEETGHGPVEARAELCEAHAAEESPANIADAYDDYVFRVERIADAE
;
A
#
# COMPACT_ATOMS: atom_id res chain seq x y z
N MET A 1 -40.99 -16.12 -19.97
CA MET A 1 -39.79 -16.04 -20.83
C MET A 1 -38.80 -15.12 -20.15
N ALA A 2 -37.55 -15.57 -20.08
CA ALA A 2 -36.60 -15.38 -19.00
C ALA A 2 -36.27 -13.92 -18.62
N HIS A 3 -36.21 -13.66 -17.32
CA HIS A 3 -35.40 -12.59 -16.75
C HIS A 3 -33.95 -13.02 -16.85
N THR A 4 -33.15 -12.34 -17.66
CA THR A 4 -31.69 -12.49 -17.63
C THR A 4 -31.10 -11.12 -17.91
N THR A 5 -31.11 -10.28 -16.87
CA THR A 5 -30.10 -9.24 -16.76
C THR A 5 -28.75 -9.97 -16.79
N PRO A 6 -27.82 -9.68 -17.71
CA PRO A 6 -26.45 -10.09 -17.46
C PRO A 6 -26.04 -9.36 -16.18
N GLU A 7 -25.88 -10.12 -15.11
CA GLU A 7 -25.16 -9.66 -13.94
C GLU A 7 -23.80 -9.20 -14.46
N SER A 8 -23.64 -7.87 -14.57
CA SER A 8 -22.38 -7.27 -14.97
C SER A 8 -21.37 -7.71 -13.95
N SER A 9 -20.57 -8.69 -14.38
CA SER A 9 -19.44 -9.30 -13.71
C SER A 9 -19.23 -8.77 -12.30
N ASP A 10 -19.64 -9.59 -11.35
CA ASP A 10 -18.83 -9.84 -10.17
C ASP A 10 -17.39 -10.13 -10.66
N GLY A 11 -16.65 -9.05 -10.85
CA GLY A 11 -15.22 -9.02 -11.07
C GLY A 11 -14.60 -8.65 -9.74
N VAL A 12 -14.98 -9.36 -8.67
CA VAL A 12 -14.12 -9.41 -7.49
C VAL A 12 -12.88 -10.20 -7.91
N ARG A 13 -11.97 -9.50 -8.57
CA ARG A 13 -10.59 -9.97 -8.63
C ARG A 13 -10.06 -9.72 -7.23
N ASP A 14 -10.15 -10.78 -6.44
CA ASP A 14 -9.44 -11.07 -5.21
C ASP A 14 -8.23 -10.13 -4.98
N THR A 15 -8.51 -9.08 -4.20
CA THR A 15 -7.65 -8.39 -3.22
C THR A 15 -6.14 -8.36 -3.44
N THR A 16 -5.67 -7.76 -4.53
CA THR A 16 -4.56 -6.81 -4.39
C THR A 16 -5.21 -5.46 -4.17
N GLU A 17 -5.17 -4.93 -2.95
CA GLU A 17 -5.62 -3.56 -2.70
C GLU A 17 -4.86 -2.68 -3.69
N GLY A 18 -5.57 -2.09 -4.66
CA GLY A 18 -4.96 -1.27 -5.70
C GLY A 18 -4.10 -0.18 -5.05
N CYS A 19 -3.18 0.40 -5.82
CA CYS A 19 -2.24 1.38 -5.30
C CYS A 19 -2.92 2.37 -4.34
N HIS A 20 -2.39 2.49 -3.12
CA HIS A 20 -2.96 3.31 -2.06
C HIS A 20 -3.10 4.79 -2.45
N ARG A 21 -2.39 5.23 -3.50
CA ARG A 21 -2.53 6.58 -4.05
C ARG A 21 -3.94 6.85 -4.52
N ARG A 22 -4.46 7.98 -4.03
CA ARG A 22 -5.73 8.54 -4.52
C ARG A 22 -5.62 8.73 -6.03
N ASN A 23 -6.64 8.23 -6.75
CA ASN A 23 -6.73 8.35 -8.20
C ASN A 23 -5.75 7.46 -9.00
N CYS A 24 -5.24 6.40 -8.38
CA CYS A 24 -4.51 5.32 -9.04
C CYS A 24 -5.33 4.03 -8.96
N ASP A 25 -5.54 3.36 -10.09
CA ASP A 25 -6.22 2.06 -10.20
C ASP A 25 -5.23 0.95 -10.59
N GLU A 26 -3.92 1.26 -10.59
CA GLU A 26 -2.90 0.27 -10.91
C GLU A 26 -2.77 -0.76 -9.77
N PRO A 27 -2.45 -2.01 -10.11
CA PRO A 27 -2.24 -3.05 -9.12
C PRO A 27 -1.02 -2.69 -8.25
N ALA A 28 -1.16 -2.87 -6.94
CA ALA A 28 -0.02 -2.76 -6.05
C ALA A 28 0.95 -3.92 -6.30
N THR A 29 2.21 -3.58 -6.53
CA THR A 29 3.29 -4.55 -6.77
C THR A 29 4.43 -4.37 -5.77
N PHE A 30 4.34 -3.34 -4.93
CA PHE A 30 5.28 -2.99 -3.90
C PHE A 30 4.56 -2.63 -2.62
N VAL A 31 5.21 -2.87 -1.49
CA VAL A 31 4.76 -2.44 -0.16
C VAL A 31 5.86 -1.57 0.44
N ALA A 32 5.52 -0.32 0.71
CA ALA A 32 6.34 0.60 1.47
C ALA A 32 5.98 0.44 2.95
N THR A 33 6.95 0.08 3.78
CA THR A 33 6.83 -0.03 5.22
C THR A 33 7.68 1.05 5.87
N GLU A 34 7.05 1.92 6.65
CA GLU A 34 7.70 2.97 7.42
C GLU A 34 7.43 2.74 8.92
N ARG A 35 8.49 2.70 9.72
CA ARG A 35 8.41 2.58 11.17
C ARG A 35 8.86 3.89 11.82
N TYR A 36 7.91 4.66 12.32
CA TYR A 36 8.14 5.97 12.93
C TYR A 36 7.61 6.01 14.37
N GLN A 37 8.13 6.92 15.19
CA GLN A 37 7.58 7.15 16.53
C GLN A 37 6.34 8.04 16.42
N GLU A 38 5.21 7.60 16.96
CA GLU A 38 4.01 8.43 16.95
C GLU A 38 4.16 9.61 17.91
N GLU A 39 3.70 10.78 17.48
CA GLU A 39 3.74 12.04 18.24
C GLU A 39 3.01 11.96 19.60
N THR A 40 2.09 11.00 19.74
CA THR A 40 1.34 10.72 20.98
C THR A 40 2.20 10.01 22.04
N GLY A 41 3.39 9.54 21.68
CA GLY A 41 4.32 8.88 22.60
C GLY A 41 3.96 7.42 22.95
N HIS A 42 3.06 6.79 22.20
CA HIS A 42 2.65 5.40 22.42
C HIS A 42 3.68 4.35 21.97
N GLY A 43 4.75 4.78 21.30
CA GLY A 43 5.83 3.93 20.82
C GLY A 43 6.03 4.00 19.30
N PRO A 44 6.93 3.18 18.74
CA PRO A 44 7.13 3.08 17.31
C PRO A 44 5.94 2.37 16.66
N VAL A 45 5.36 3.01 15.66
CA VAL A 45 4.25 2.49 14.85
C VAL A 45 4.78 2.13 13.48
N GLU A 46 4.25 1.05 12.93
CA GLU A 46 4.59 0.57 11.59
C GLU A 46 3.42 0.89 10.65
N ALA A 47 3.65 1.77 9.68
CA ALA A 47 2.74 2.08 8.61
C ALA A 47 3.13 1.30 7.35
N ARG A 48 2.15 0.67 6.69
CA ARG A 48 2.34 -0.06 5.44
C ARG A 48 1.46 0.56 4.37
N ALA A 49 2.03 0.79 3.19
CA ALA A 49 1.35 1.33 2.02
C ALA A 49 1.66 0.48 0.79
N GLU A 50 0.63 -0.11 0.22
CA GLU A 50 0.72 -0.88 -1.02
C GLU A 50 0.67 0.06 -2.22
N LEU A 51 1.67 -0.03 -3.10
CA LEU A 51 1.91 0.91 -4.18
C LEU A 51 2.23 0.18 -5.49
N CYS A 52 1.90 0.81 -6.62
CA CYS A 52 2.41 0.38 -7.92
C CYS A 52 3.90 0.77 -8.06
N GLU A 53 4.60 0.20 -9.05
CA GLU A 53 6.03 0.46 -9.28
C GLU A 53 6.36 1.95 -9.43
N ALA A 54 5.51 2.70 -10.15
CA ALA A 54 5.71 4.13 -10.37
C ALA A 54 5.66 4.91 -9.04
N HIS A 55 4.60 4.71 -8.25
CA HIS A 55 4.43 5.42 -6.98
C HIS A 55 5.39 4.92 -5.90
N ALA A 56 5.78 3.65 -5.91
CA ALA A 56 6.81 3.13 -5.01
C ALA A 56 8.19 3.76 -5.28
N ALA A 57 8.49 4.09 -6.53
CA ALA A 57 9.72 4.80 -6.90
C ALA A 57 9.67 6.30 -6.55
N GLU A 58 8.48 6.90 -6.48
CA GLU A 58 8.28 8.28 -6.03
C GLU A 58 8.19 8.40 -4.50
N GLU A 59 7.82 7.31 -3.81
CA GLU A 59 7.67 7.29 -2.36
C GLU A 59 9.01 7.60 -1.68
N SER A 60 8.96 8.50 -0.72
CA SER A 60 10.14 8.97 0.01
C SER A 60 9.88 8.88 1.50
N PRO A 61 10.90 8.56 2.32
CA PRO A 61 10.78 8.60 3.77
C PRO A 61 10.30 10.00 4.20
N ALA A 62 9.15 10.06 4.86
CA ALA A 62 8.51 11.34 5.21
C ALA A 62 9.09 11.92 6.52
N ASN A 63 9.57 11.05 7.41
CA ASN A 63 9.94 11.40 8.78
C ASN A 63 11.46 11.34 9.05
N ILE A 64 12.30 11.57 8.03
CA ILE A 64 13.77 11.60 8.17
C ILE A 64 14.30 12.77 9.01
N ALA A 65 13.54 13.86 9.13
CA ALA A 65 13.93 15.02 9.92
C ALA A 65 13.83 14.79 11.44
N ASP A 66 12.97 13.87 11.86
CA ASP A 66 12.74 13.48 13.27
C ASP A 66 13.09 11.99 13.50
N ALA A 67 13.97 11.43 12.66
CA ALA A 67 14.32 10.02 12.73
C ALA A 67 15.02 9.70 14.07
N TYR A 68 14.30 8.97 14.93
CA TYR A 68 14.82 8.31 16.12
C TYR A 68 15.71 7.11 15.74
N ASP A 69 16.49 6.61 16.71
CA ASP A 69 17.56 5.60 16.50
C ASP A 69 17.10 4.30 15.80
N ASP A 70 15.81 3.97 15.86
CA ASP A 70 15.22 2.74 15.30
C ASP A 70 14.24 3.04 14.14
N TYR A 71 14.35 4.21 13.51
CA TYR A 71 13.58 4.55 12.31
C TYR A 71 13.95 3.63 11.14
N VAL A 72 12.93 3.07 10.49
CA VAL A 72 13.11 2.18 9.34
C VAL A 72 12.16 2.58 8.23
N PHE A 73 12.69 2.76 7.02
CA PHE A 73 11.89 2.86 5.80
C PHE A 73 12.35 1.77 4.84
N ARG A 74 11.42 0.96 4.35
CA ARG A 74 11.71 -0.14 3.42
C ARG A 74 10.64 -0.24 2.37
N VAL A 75 11.06 -0.41 1.12
CA VAL A 75 10.18 -0.71 -0.01
C VAL A 75 10.51 -2.09 -0.51
N GLU A 76 9.56 -3.01 -0.45
CA GLU A 76 9.72 -4.40 -0.90
C GLU A 76 8.71 -4.69 -2.02
N ARG A 77 9.09 -5.55 -2.98
CA ARG A 77 8.11 -6.06 -3.96
C ARG A 77 7.16 -7.00 -3.26
N ILE A 78 5.86 -6.84 -3.53
CA ILE A 78 4.84 -7.82 -3.16
C ILE A 78 5.05 -8.97 -4.16
N ALA A 79 5.77 -10.01 -3.75
CA ALA A 79 5.80 -11.23 -4.53
C ALA A 79 4.38 -11.81 -4.47
N ASP A 80 3.74 -11.97 -5.64
CA ASP A 80 2.53 -12.76 -5.78
C ASP A 80 2.84 -14.13 -5.17
N ALA A 81 2.31 -14.39 -3.98
CA ALA A 81 2.54 -15.65 -3.28
C ALA A 81 1.76 -16.71 -4.05
N GLU A 82 2.50 -17.52 -4.82
CA GLU A 82 1.99 -18.60 -5.68
C GLU A 82 1.00 -19.57 -5.01
#